data_AF-A0A3D3FH13-F1
#
_entry.id   AF-A0A3D3FH13-F1
#
_cell.length_a   1.000
_cell.length_b   1.000
_cell.length_c   1.000
_cell.angle_alpha   90.00
_cell.angle_beta   90.00
_cell.angle_gamma   90.00
#
_symmetry.space_group_name_H-M   'P 1'
#
loop_
_entity.id
_entity.type
_entity.pdbx_description
1 polymer ?
#
loop_
_entity_poly.entity_id
_entity_poly.type
_entity_poly.pdbx_seq_one_letter_code
_entity_poly.pdbx_strand_id
1 'polypeptide(L)' 'MVPAKTNGKWRALVTGELNHSFKSVPAALMFSGFKREVRRDNSPSNINRLIDKAYIFFIKYEALLVRDIREIFKQE' A
#
# COMPACT_ATOMS: atom_id res chain seq x y z
N MET A 1 10.52 -2.20 -9.63
CA MET A 1 11.24 -1.60 -8.51
C MET A 1 10.23 -0.93 -7.59
N VAL A 2 10.27 -1.23 -6.30
CA VAL A 2 9.38 -0.59 -5.32
C VAL A 2 9.69 0.92 -5.25
N PRO A 3 8.70 1.82 -5.48
CA PRO A 3 8.93 3.26 -5.44
C PRO A 3 9.21 3.79 -4.04
N ALA A 4 9.88 4.94 -3.95
CA ALA A 4 10.16 5.61 -2.68
C ALA A 4 8.90 5.87 -1.84
N LYS A 5 9.05 5.83 -0.50
CA LYS A 5 7.96 6.07 0.46
C LYS A 5 7.32 7.46 0.35
N THR A 6 8.04 8.42 -0.19
CA THR A 6 7.57 9.79 -0.46
C THR A 6 6.58 9.87 -1.62
N ASN A 7 6.39 8.79 -2.40
CA ASN A 7 5.40 8.77 -3.46
C ASN A 7 3.99 8.87 -2.89
N GLY A 8 3.23 9.91 -3.27
CA GLY A 8 1.89 10.19 -2.77
C GLY A 8 0.88 9.04 -2.97
N LYS A 9 1.14 8.12 -3.91
CA LYS A 9 0.31 6.93 -4.12
C LYS A 9 0.33 5.98 -2.92
N TRP A 10 1.38 5.95 -2.12
CA TRP A 10 1.41 5.16 -0.88
C TRP A 10 0.31 5.60 0.08
N ARG A 11 0.19 6.91 0.28
CA ARG A 11 -0.85 7.49 1.12
C ARG A 11 -2.23 7.12 0.57
N ALA A 12 -2.47 7.40 -0.71
CA ALA A 12 -3.75 7.11 -1.35
C ALA A 12 -4.12 5.60 -1.26
N LEU A 13 -3.13 4.71 -1.37
CA LEU A 13 -3.31 3.27 -1.27
C LEU A 13 -3.68 2.82 0.15
N VAL A 14 -2.99 3.32 1.19
CA VAL A 14 -3.27 2.92 2.58
C VAL A 14 -4.53 3.56 3.15
N THR A 15 -4.88 4.77 2.71
CA THR A 15 -6.13 5.44 3.10
C THR A 15 -7.35 4.90 2.35
N GLY A 16 -7.12 4.25 1.21
CA GLY A 16 -8.17 3.71 0.35
C GLY A 16 -8.78 4.74 -0.61
N GLU A 17 -8.18 5.92 -0.75
CA GLU A 17 -8.45 6.87 -1.85
C GLU A 17 -8.15 6.23 -3.21
N LEU A 18 -7.10 5.41 -3.27
CA LEU A 18 -6.78 4.57 -4.43
C LEU A 18 -7.36 3.18 -4.20
N ASN A 19 -8.34 2.82 -5.02
CA ASN A 19 -8.89 1.46 -5.05
C ASN A 19 -8.09 0.59 -6.00
N HIS A 20 -7.32 -0.34 -5.43
CA HIS A 20 -6.56 -1.34 -6.17
C HIS A 20 -7.09 -2.74 -5.84
N SER A 21 -7.27 -3.57 -6.86
CA SER A 21 -7.62 -4.99 -6.70
C SER A 21 -6.33 -5.82 -6.72
N PHE A 22 -5.83 -6.13 -5.53
CA PHE A 22 -4.61 -6.91 -5.39
C PHE A 22 -4.77 -8.30 -5.97
N LYS A 23 -3.80 -8.73 -6.79
CA LYS A 23 -3.75 -10.11 -7.30
C LYS A 23 -3.44 -11.12 -6.20
N SER A 24 -2.73 -10.69 -5.17
CA SER A 24 -2.34 -11.50 -4.01
C SER A 24 -3.35 -11.36 -2.87
N VAL A 25 -3.91 -12.49 -2.42
CA VAL A 25 -4.84 -12.53 -1.27
C VAL A 25 -4.20 -11.95 0.01
N PRO A 26 -2.95 -12.29 0.39
CA PRO A 26 -2.27 -11.65 1.51
C PRO A 26 -2.23 -10.12 1.42
N ALA A 27 -1.97 -9.58 0.23
CA ALA A 27 -1.96 -8.13 0.02
C ALA A 27 -3.38 -7.54 0.16
N ALA A 28 -4.38 -8.16 -0.47
CA ALA A 28 -5.78 -7.73 -0.35
C ALA A 28 -6.25 -7.66 1.11
N LEU A 29 -5.90 -8.67 1.92
CA LEU A 29 -6.24 -8.72 3.35
C LEU A 29 -5.51 -7.64 4.15
N MET A 30 -4.20 -7.46 3.91
CA MET A 30 -3.40 -6.44 4.58
C MET A 30 -3.97 -5.02 4.35
N PHE A 31 -4.24 -4.65 3.09
CA PHE A 31 -4.75 -3.32 2.76
C PHE A 31 -6.21 -3.13 3.20
N SER A 32 -7.01 -4.18 3.22
CA SER A 32 -8.33 -4.13 3.85
C SER A 32 -8.24 -3.84 5.36
N GLY A 33 -7.23 -4.41 6.03
CA GLY A 33 -6.87 -4.08 7.41
C GLY A 33 -6.48 -2.62 7.58
N PHE A 34 -5.63 -2.09 6.70
CA PHE A 34 -5.21 -0.68 6.73
C PHE A 34 -6.39 0.28 6.60
N LYS A 35 -7.33 0.01 5.68
CA LYS A 35 -8.55 0.82 5.55
C LYS A 35 -9.38 0.84 6.84
N ARG A 36 -9.47 -0.29 7.55
CA ARG A 36 -10.16 -0.35 8.85
C ARG A 36 -9.41 0.42 9.94
N GLU A 37 -8.09 0.36 9.91
CA GLU A 37 -7.21 1.06 10.84
C GLU A 37 -7.28 2.58 10.66
N VAL A 38 -7.24 3.06 9.41
CA VAL A 38 -7.42 4.48 9.07
C VAL A 38 -8.80 4.99 9.48
N ARG A 39 -9.85 4.17 9.33
CA ARG A 39 -11.19 4.53 9.82
C ARG A 39 -11.26 4.69 11.35
N ARG A 40 -10.38 4.01 12.10
CA ARG A 40 -10.30 4.13 13.56
C ARG A 40 -9.40 5.30 14.00
N ASP A 41 -8.31 5.51 13.28
CA ASP A 41 -7.33 6.56 13.55
C ASP A 41 -6.79 7.12 12.22
N ASN A 42 -7.28 8.31 11.84
CA ASN A 42 -6.85 9.00 10.63
C ASN A 42 -5.73 10.03 10.91
N SER A 43 -4.98 9.88 12.01
CA SER A 43 -3.87 10.77 12.32
C SER A 43 -2.69 10.59 11.35
N PRO A 44 -1.91 11.65 11.08
CA PRO A 44 -0.72 11.55 10.22
C PRO A 44 0.28 10.50 10.69
N SER A 45 0.45 10.34 12.00
CA SER A 45 1.34 9.33 12.60
C SER A 45 0.90 7.90 12.26
N ASN A 46 -0.40 7.62 12.30
CA ASN A 46 -0.92 6.29 11.94
C ASN A 46 -0.75 6.00 10.45
N ILE A 47 -1.06 6.98 9.59
CA ILE A 47 -0.90 6.85 8.14
C ILE A 47 0.57 6.58 7.78
N ASN A 48 1.51 7.32 8.37
CA ASN A 48 2.95 7.12 8.12
C ASN A 48 3.38 5.71 8.53
N ARG A 49 2.93 5.22 9.69
CA ARG A 49 3.19 3.85 10.12
C ARG A 49 2.63 2.81 9.14
N LEU A 50 1.45 3.05 8.58
CA LEU A 50 0.84 2.17 7.57
C LEU A 50 1.62 2.19 6.24
N ILE A 51 2.10 3.35 5.82
CA ILE A 51 2.99 3.49 4.65
C ILE A 51 4.28 2.70 4.86
N ASP A 52 4.89 2.78 6.04
CA ASP A 52 6.10 1.99 6.36
C ASP A 52 5.84 0.49 6.30
N LYS A 53 4.71 0.02 6.87
CA LYS A 53 4.31 -1.40 6.79
C LYS A 53 4.07 -1.84 5.35
N ALA A 54 3.36 -1.04 4.56
CA ALA A 54 3.11 -1.29 3.15
C ALA A 54 4.42 -1.39 2.36
N TYR A 55 5.33 -0.44 2.56
CA TYR A 55 6.62 -0.41 1.89
C TYR A 55 7.47 -1.64 2.23
N ILE A 56 7.59 -2.00 3.51
CA ILE A 56 8.33 -3.20 3.96
C ILE A 56 7.74 -4.46 3.31
N PHE A 57 6.41 -4.57 3.27
CA PHE A 57 5.73 -5.69 2.62
C PHE A 57 6.06 -5.75 1.12
N PHE A 58 6.02 -4.62 0.44
CA PHE A 58 6.34 -4.53 -0.99
C PHE A 58 7.80 -4.87 -1.30
N ILE A 59 8.76 -4.43 -0.47
CA ILE A 59 10.17 -4.78 -0.62
C ILE A 59 10.37 -6.29 -0.41
N LYS A 60 9.75 -6.85 0.64
CA LYS A 60 9.90 -8.29 0.96
C LYS A 60 9.30 -9.20 -0.11
N TYR A 61 8.23 -8.76 -0.76
CA TYR A 61 7.47 -9.57 -1.72
C TYR A 61 7.45 -8.96 -3.13
N GLU A 62 8.50 -8.21 -3.51
CA GLU A 62 8.53 -7.45 -4.77
C GLU A 62 8.24 -8.33 -5.98
N ALA A 63 8.85 -9.52 -6.07
CA ALA A 63 8.66 -10.44 -7.19
C ALA A 63 7.20 -10.90 -7.34
N LEU A 64 6.48 -11.09 -6.21
CA LEU A 64 5.07 -11.47 -6.21
C LEU A 64 4.17 -10.28 -6.61
N LEU A 65 4.55 -9.08 -6.17
CA LEU A 65 3.76 -7.86 -6.32
C LEU A 65 4.11 -7.06 -7.58
N VAL A 66 4.97 -7.58 -8.45
CA VAL A 66 5.48 -6.82 -9.62
C VAL A 66 4.34 -6.25 -10.49
N ARG A 67 3.24 -7.00 -10.66
CA ARG A 67 2.06 -6.55 -11.40
C ARG A 67 1.31 -5.46 -10.64
N ASP A 68 1.07 -5.67 -9.35
CA ASP A 68 0.42 -4.67 -8.49
C ASP A 68 1.25 -3.37 -8.42
N ILE A 69 2.58 -3.46 -8.34
CA ILE A 69 3.51 -2.31 -8.34
C ILE A 69 3.35 -1.50 -9.62
N ARG A 70 3.36 -2.16 -10.78
CA ARG A 70 3.18 -1.48 -12.08
C ARG A 70 1.82 -0.81 -12.18
N GLU A 71 0.75 -1.52 -11.81
CA GLU A 71 -0.62 -1.03 -11.87
C GLU A 71 -0.85 0.17 -10.93
N ILE A 72 -0.43 0.07 -9.66
CA ILE A 72 -0.59 1.12 -8.66
C ILE A 72 0.27 2.33 -9.05
N PHE A 73 1.56 2.11 -9.29
CA PHE A 73 2.52 3.20 -9.44
C PHE A 73 2.67 3.72 -10.86
N LYS A 74 2.00 3.10 -11.85
CA LYS A 74 2.11 3.44 -13.28
C LYS A 74 3.57 3.50 -13.73
N GLN A 75 4.34 2.50 -13.32
CA GLN A 75 5.70 2.31 -13.82
C GLN A 75 5.59 1.47 -15.09
N GLU A 76 5.95 2.07 -16.22
CA GLU A 76 6.16 1.38 -17.52
C GLU A 76 7.41 0.49 -17.45
#